data_AF-A0A660QYG0-F1
#
_entry.id   AF-A0A660QYG0-F1
#
_cell.length_a   1.000
_cell.length_b   1.000
_cell.length_c   1.000
_cell.angle_alpha   90.00
_cell.angle_beta   90.00
_cell.angle_gamma   90.00
#
_symmetry.space_group_name_H-M   'P 1'
#
loop_
_entity.id
_entity.type
_entity.pdbx_description
1 polymer ?
#
loop_
_entity_poly.entity_id
_entity_poly.type
_entity_poly.pdbx_seq_one_letter_code
_entity_poly.pdbx_strand_id
1 'polypeptide(L)'
;MLIAVPKEILPDENRVALIPSSISALTKAGMEVLVESGAGAGCFYDNRAYEEAGAKIAPNADALYQAADILFKVRPPESTEVDKLREGSSLICLMD
;
A
#
# COMPACT_ATOMS: atom_id res chain seq x y z
N MET A 1 -3.68 -5.96 12.94
CA MET A 1 -2.84 -6.30 11.78
C MET A 1 -2.82 -5.11 10.85
N LEU A 2 -1.63 -4.64 10.47
CA LEU A 2 -1.44 -3.48 9.61
C LEU A 2 -1.18 -3.92 8.16
N ILE A 3 -2.07 -3.50 7.27
CA ILE A 3 -1.91 -3.59 5.82
C ILE A 3 -1.32 -2.28 5.31
N ALA A 4 -0.30 -2.39 4.48
CA ALA A 4 0.43 -1.28 3.92
C ALA A 4 0.40 -1.32 2.38
N VAL A 5 0.08 -0.19 1.77
CA VAL A 5 -0.04 -0.02 0.32
C VAL A 5 0.90 1.09 -0.13
N PRO A 6 2.14 0.77 -0.53
CA PRO A 6 3.06 1.77 -1.07
C PRO A 6 2.61 2.24 -2.46
N LYS A 7 3.16 3.37 -2.89
CA LYS A 7 3.07 3.82 -4.27
C LYS A 7 3.96 2.94 -5.15
N GLU A 8 3.49 2.58 -6.34
CA GLU A 8 4.35 1.91 -7.32
C GLU A 8 5.44 2.85 -7.85
N ILE A 9 6.66 2.32 -7.95
CA ILE A 9 7.85 3.11 -8.29
C ILE A 9 8.30 2.91 -9.74
N LEU A 10 7.82 1.85 -10.40
CA LEU A 10 8.20 1.57 -11.77
C LEU A 10 7.56 2.59 -12.73
N PRO A 11 8.32 3.09 -13.71
CA PRO A 11 7.76 3.91 -14.78
C PRO A 11 6.57 3.21 -15.44
N ASP A 12 5.55 3.99 -15.78
CA ASP A 12 4.31 3.54 -16.43
C ASP A 12 3.42 2.57 -15.62
N GLU A 13 3.80 2.21 -14.39
CA GLU A 13 2.92 1.49 -13.46
C GLU A 13 1.99 2.47 -12.74
N ASN A 14 0.81 2.69 -13.33
CA ASN A 14 -0.21 3.58 -12.79
C ASN A 14 -1.18 2.89 -11.82
N ARG A 15 -1.08 1.57 -11.65
CA ARG A 15 -1.98 0.81 -10.78
C ARG A 15 -1.59 0.97 -9.31
N VAL A 16 -2.54 0.64 -8.45
CA VAL A 16 -2.37 0.56 -6.99
C VAL A 16 -2.96 -0.75 -6.50
N ALA A 17 -2.33 -1.38 -5.52
CA ALA A 17 -2.68 -2.73 -5.12
C ALA A 17 -4.06 -2.83 -4.43
N LEU A 18 -4.48 -1.77 -3.75
CA LEU A 18 -5.81 -1.65 -3.14
C LEU A 18 -6.44 -0.31 -3.53
N ILE A 19 -7.70 -0.35 -3.94
CA ILE A 19 -8.51 0.83 -4.25
C ILE A 19 -9.44 1.17 -3.07
N PRO A 20 -9.98 2.39 -2.96
CA PRO A 20 -10.83 2.80 -1.83
C PRO A 20 -11.98 1.85 -1.51
N SER A 21 -12.64 1.26 -2.52
CA SER A 21 -13.74 0.32 -2.30
C SER A 21 -13.31 -0.97 -1.59
N SER A 22 -12.06 -1.40 -1.73
CA SER A 22 -11.48 -2.56 -1.03
C SER A 22 -11.13 -2.24 0.43
N ILE A 23 -10.73 -1.00 0.71
CA ILE A 23 -10.31 -0.55 2.06
C ILE A 23 -11.43 -0.77 3.08
N SER A 24 -12.67 -0.40 2.74
CA SER A 24 -13.81 -0.50 3.64
C SER A 24 -14.12 -1.92 4.11
N ALA A 25 -13.83 -2.94 3.29
CA ALA A 25 -14.01 -4.33 3.70
C ALA A 25 -12.92 -4.76 4.70
N LEU A 26 -11.68 -4.33 4.47
CA LEU A 26 -10.54 -4.65 5.33
C LEU A 26 -10.68 -3.99 6.71
N THR A 27 -11.06 -2.71 6.74
CA THR A 27 -11.25 -1.97 8.00
C THR A 27 -12.39 -2.55 8.83
N LYS A 28 -13.52 -2.95 8.20
CA LYS A 28 -14.63 -3.66 8.87
C LYS A 28 -14.22 -5.02 9.45
N ALA A 29 -13.24 -5.69 8.86
CA ALA A 29 -12.67 -6.93 9.37
C ALA A 29 -11.64 -6.70 10.49
N GLY A 30 -11.44 -5.46 10.96
CA GLY A 30 -10.55 -5.12 12.06
C GLY A 30 -9.09 -4.92 11.66
N MET A 31 -8.79 -4.79 10.36
CA MET A 31 -7.45 -4.46 9.88
C MET A 31 -7.26 -2.95 9.82
N GLU A 32 -6.05 -2.50 10.15
CA GLU A 32 -5.65 -1.12 9.89
C GLU A 32 -5.04 -1.07 8.48
N VAL A 33 -5.41 -0.07 7.69
CA VAL A 33 -4.86 0.12 6.35
C VAL A 33 -4.13 1.45 6.28
N LEU A 34 -2.88 1.40 5.85
CA LEU A 34 -2.00 2.54 5.66
C LEU A 34 -1.61 2.62 4.18
N VAL A 35 -1.86 3.77 3.55
CA VAL A 35 -1.62 3.99 2.12
C VAL A 35 -0.61 5.11 1.96
N GLU A 36 0.42 4.93 1.14
CA GLU A 36 1.37 6.00 0.84
C GLU A 36 0.67 7.17 0.14
N SER A 37 1.00 8.39 0.54
CA SER A 37 0.51 9.61 -0.09
C SER A 37 0.73 9.56 -1.61
N GLY A 38 -0.36 9.70 -2.37
CA GLY A 38 -0.34 9.68 -3.82
C GLY A 38 -0.24 8.29 -4.46
N ALA A 39 -0.31 7.19 -3.70
CA ALA A 39 -0.25 5.84 -4.26
C ALA A 39 -1.36 5.55 -5.28
N GLY A 40 -2.57 6.07 -5.05
CA GLY A 40 -3.70 5.90 -5.98
C GLY A 40 -3.81 6.92 -7.10
N ALA A 41 -2.90 7.90 -7.19
CA ALA A 41 -3.06 9.03 -8.11
C ALA A 41 -3.11 8.57 -9.58
N GLY A 42 -2.32 7.56 -9.97
CA GLY A 42 -2.34 6.97 -11.31
C GLY A 42 -3.66 6.25 -11.66
N CYS A 43 -4.47 5.93 -10.64
CA CYS A 43 -5.80 5.32 -10.77
C CYS A 43 -6.94 6.31 -10.50
N PHE A 44 -6.67 7.62 -10.49
CA PHE A 44 -7.67 8.67 -10.22
C PHE A 44 -8.27 8.62 -8.80
N TYR A 45 -7.52 8.08 -7.82
CA TYR A 45 -7.88 8.12 -6.41
C TYR A 45 -6.91 9.04 -5.67
N ASP A 46 -7.42 10.14 -5.13
CA ASP A 46 -6.66 11.03 -4.26
C ASP A 46 -6.58 10.47 -2.82
N ASN A 47 -5.74 11.08 -2.00
CA ASN A 47 -5.57 10.68 -0.60
C ASN A 47 -6.89 10.73 0.18
N ARG A 48 -7.74 11.71 -0.11
CA ARG A 48 -9.01 11.92 0.57
C ARG A 48 -9.96 10.74 0.33
N ALA A 49 -10.00 10.18 -0.87
CA ALA A 49 -10.80 9.00 -1.16
C ALA A 49 -10.41 7.78 -0.30
N TYR A 50 -9.12 7.61 0.00
CA TYR A 50 -8.64 6.56 0.90
C TYR A 50 -9.01 6.83 2.37
N GLU A 51 -8.88 8.08 2.81
CA GLU A 51 -9.26 8.49 4.17
C GLU A 51 -10.77 8.30 4.42
N GLU A 52 -11.61 8.72 3.47
CA GLU A 52 -13.07 8.53 3.51
C GLU A 52 -13.45 7.04 3.51
N ALA A 53 -12.62 6.17 2.93
CA ALA A 53 -12.80 4.72 2.96
C ALA A 53 -12.28 4.04 4.24
N GLY A 54 -11.62 4.79 5.13
CA GLY A 54 -11.12 4.35 6.43
C GLY A 54 -9.64 4.00 6.50
N ALA A 55 -8.85 4.30 5.46
CA ALA A 55 -7.40 4.18 5.52
C ALA A 55 -6.76 5.39 6.21
N LYS A 56 -5.54 5.20 6.70
CA LYS A 56 -4.62 6.27 7.10
C LYS A 56 -3.67 6.55 5.94
N ILE A 57 -3.18 7.78 5.82
CA ILE A 57 -2.18 8.15 4.81
C ILE A 57 -0.79 8.24 5.44
N ALA A 58 0.16 7.49 4.88
CA ALA A 58 1.58 7.60 5.22
C ALA A 58 2.25 8.71 4.39
N PRO A 59 3.10 9.55 5.00
CA PRO A 59 3.77 10.63 4.27
C PRO A 59 4.88 10.11 3.33
N ASN A 60 5.43 8.91 3.58
CA ASN A 60 6.48 8.31 2.78
C ASN A 60 6.47 6.77 2.88
N ALA A 61 7.16 6.13 1.94
CA ALA A 61 7.31 4.67 1.88
C ALA A 61 8.07 4.10 3.10
N ASP A 62 9.17 4.70 3.54
CA ASP A 62 10.06 4.08 4.54
C ASP A 62 9.33 3.74 5.85
N ALA A 63 8.53 4.67 6.37
CA ALA A 63 7.72 4.44 7.57
C ALA A 63 6.64 3.38 7.35
N LEU A 64 6.08 3.31 6.13
CA LEU A 64 5.03 2.37 5.76
C LEU A 64 5.56 0.94 5.67
N TYR A 65 6.71 0.73 5.03
CA TYR A 65 7.34 -0.58 4.89
C TYR A 65 7.75 -1.18 6.25
N GLN A 66 8.27 -0.36 7.17
CA GLN A 66 8.70 -0.82 8.49
C GLN A 66 7.55 -1.08 9.47
N ALA A 67 6.39 -0.46 9.26
CA ALA A 67 5.22 -0.69 10.10
C ALA A 67 4.40 -1.92 9.66
N ALA A 68 4.51 -2.32 8.40
CA ALA A 68 3.64 -3.31 7.75
C ALA A 68 3.74 -4.72 8.37
N ASP A 69 2.58 -5.33 8.64
CA ASP A 69 2.48 -6.79 8.81
C ASP A 69 2.26 -7.46 7.45
N ILE A 70 1.48 -6.82 6.58
CA ILE A 70 1.25 -7.24 5.19
C ILE A 70 1.47 -6.04 4.26
N LEU A 71 2.32 -6.19 3.25
CA LEU A 71 2.53 -5.23 2.18
C LEU A 71 1.82 -5.71 0.91
N PHE A 72 0.94 -4.89 0.36
CA PHE A 72 0.28 -5.14 -0.93
C PHE A 72 0.91 -4.26 -2.01
N LYS A 73 1.50 -4.91 -3.03
CA LYS A 73 2.00 -4.27 -4.25
C LYS A 73 1.37 -4.89 -5.47
N VAL A 74 1.42 -4.16 -6.58
CA VAL A 74 1.09 -4.67 -7.91
C VAL A 74 2.30 -5.43 -8.46
N ARG A 75 3.47 -4.78 -8.47
CA ARG A 75 4.71 -5.33 -9.02
C ARG A 75 5.58 -5.97 -7.95
N PRO A 76 6.49 -6.90 -8.32
CA PRO A 76 7.56 -7.33 -7.43
C PRO A 76 8.34 -6.12 -6.90
N PRO A 77 8.88 -6.19 -5.67
CA PRO A 77 9.69 -5.13 -5.11
C PRO A 77 11.02 -5.02 -5.87
N GLU A 78 11.43 -3.79 -6.13
CA GLU A 78 12.79 -3.51 -6.60
C GLU A 78 13.81 -3.75 -5.49
N SER A 79 15.09 -3.90 -5.84
CA SER A 79 16.14 -4.13 -4.83
C SER A 79 16.16 -3.07 -3.72
N THR A 80 15.84 -1.82 -4.07
CA THR A 80 15.76 -0.70 -3.11
C THR A 80 14.54 -0.78 -2.18
N GLU A 81 13.50 -1.52 -2.54
CA GLU A 81 12.32 -1.77 -1.71
C GLU A 81 12.51 -3.02 -0.84
N VAL A 82 13.24 -4.02 -1.33
CA VAL A 82 13.56 -5.24 -0.58
C VAL A 82 14.26 -4.92 0.74
N ASP A 83 15.24 -4.01 0.72
CA ASP A 83 15.98 -3.60 1.93
C ASP A 83 15.09 -2.93 2.99
N LYS A 84 13.90 -2.46 2.61
CA LYS A 84 12.96 -1.79 3.51
C LYS A 84 11.95 -2.76 4.12
N LEU A 85 11.84 -3.98 3.61
CA LEU A 85 10.88 -4.95 4.12
C LEU A 85 11.22 -5.32 5.57
N ARG A 86 10.20 -5.29 6.44
CA ARG A 86 10.35 -5.74 7.83
C ARG A 86 10.45 -7.25 7.87
N GLU A 87 11.39 -7.78 8.64
CA GLU A 87 11.41 -9.22 8.94
C GLU A 87 10.07 -9.68 9.56
N GLY A 88 9.58 -10.83 9.10
CA GLY A 88 8.29 -11.39 9.51
C GLY A 88 7.06 -10.71 8.88
N SER A 89 7.22 -9.71 8.03
CA SER A 89 6.12 -9.19 7.19
C SER A 89 5.82 -10.13 6.02
N SER A 90 4.59 -10.08 5.53
CA SER A 90 4.17 -10.77 4.30
C SER A 90 4.08 -9.79 3.15
N LEU A 91 4.66 -10.13 2.00
CA LEU A 91 4.52 -9.39 0.75
C LEU A 91 3.54 -10.13 -0.17
N ILE A 92 2.55 -9.40 -0.70
CA ILE A 92 1.61 -9.90 -1.70
C ILE A 92 1.74 -9.03 -2.94
N CYS A 93 2.19 -9.61 -4.03
CA CYS A 93 2.33 -8.96 -5.34
C CYS A 93 2.17 -9.97 -6.48
N LEU A 94 2.08 -9.49 -7.72
CA LEU A 94 2.22 -10.35 -8.89
C LEU A 94 3.68 -10.78 -9.01
N MET A 95 3.91 -12.07 -9.23
CA MET A 95 5.22 -12.64 -9.55
C MET A 95 5.19 -13.04 -11.02
N ASP A 96 6.26 -12.72 -11.75
CA ASP A 96 6.43 -13.11 -13.16
C ASP A 96 6.73 -14.62 -13.30
#